data_AF-A0A2H3E8I1-F1
#
_entry.id   AF-A0A2H3E8I1-F1
#
_cell.length_a   1.000
_cell.length_b   1.000
_cell.length_c   1.000
_cell.angle_alpha   90.00
_cell.angle_beta   90.00
_cell.angle_gamma   90.00
#
_symmetry.space_group_name_H-M   'P 1'
#
loop_
_entity.id
_entity.type
_entity.pdbx_description
1 polymer ?
#
loop_
_entity_poly.entity_id
_entity_poly.type
_entity_poly.pdbx_seq_one_letter_code
_entity_poly.pdbx_strand_id
1 'polypeptide(L)'
;MRWSDVDIFLRFAHACKVKSYDGIVVDSATLIAIYETIPASWCKLKDFFADFVFNLPSNSMRTNFLEITANVAKEQGNFVVVKEWCRQQGHVMMASIKTLKADEVDWMCNIIVHEDCMYFRDMIFPQLQSQLYDASVWMPLIEAIHSRKVKNTVTVNLAVAMSIQHAVEKTLAHLCTPYNESVFYPPGLRRGSRLDRSLSDPSAITKLVLLCIKVAHPDQCAVIFNRMAPENRLGFEEFASWTYYEALVLDMATIADAHPELKPTFSIFFTNAISDLVCHRKQDGWEPVVVALKHCEDGHLAKLFNPGFIASLEEHLIKVVARVLYEKVHAAASQSSLPETVTWCLEEIVRKFLTDRRSSWTFATPVSIIDLLDFAYSIGCGDTLSQDVLRELVSGISTPRDEDLYVNTKLAPLVFGLCRKVAHWNRSFAEPPFVTFCADTLKLFARHCMPAKPTEPIPAEILAFGCGISACLQCKELRHFLCLSSQEVYQFTGIDNIRNHLEHQLQLSSALKRGVSFDTVKAGRPFTLQVSSLSKISFNVS
;
A
#
# COMPACT_ATOMS: atom_id res chain seq x y z
N MET A 1 42.20 -27.23 61.90
CA MET A 1 42.40 -28.00 60.63
C MET A 1 42.98 -27.03 59.61
N ARG A 2 44.26 -27.18 59.25
CA ARG A 2 44.71 -27.98 58.08
C ARG A 2 44.31 -27.41 56.71
N TRP A 3 44.41 -26.09 56.51
CA TRP A 3 44.43 -25.51 55.16
C TRP A 3 45.76 -25.77 54.42
N SER A 4 46.74 -26.43 55.04
CA SER A 4 48.01 -26.83 54.44
C SER A 4 48.01 -28.21 53.77
N ASP A 5 46.91 -28.96 53.88
CA ASP A 5 46.77 -30.29 53.27
C ASP A 5 45.78 -30.22 52.10
N VAL A 6 46.32 -30.12 50.89
CA VAL A 6 45.56 -30.06 49.65
C VAL A 6 44.71 -31.31 49.42
N ASP A 7 45.13 -32.48 49.92
CA ASP A 7 44.38 -33.74 49.71
C ASP A 7 43.10 -33.76 50.54
N ILE A 8 43.13 -33.19 51.76
CA ILE A 8 41.93 -32.99 52.58
C ILE A 8 40.98 -32.01 51.90
N PHE A 9 41.50 -30.89 51.38
CA PHE A 9 40.69 -29.92 50.64
C PHE A 9 40.01 -30.57 49.43
N LEU A 10 40.76 -31.27 48.57
CA LEU A 10 40.21 -31.89 47.36
C LEU A 10 39.14 -32.94 47.68
N ARG A 11 39.32 -33.74 48.76
CA ARG A 11 38.29 -34.68 49.23
C ARG A 11 37.03 -33.96 49.69
N PHE A 12 37.16 -32.87 50.44
CA PHE A 12 36.03 -32.07 50.89
C PHE A 12 35.32 -31.40 49.71
N ALA A 13 36.06 -30.77 48.80
CA ALA A 13 35.52 -30.13 47.61
C ALA A 13 34.80 -31.13 46.70
N HIS A 14 35.30 -32.36 46.58
CA HIS A 14 34.63 -33.44 45.87
C HIS A 14 33.33 -33.89 46.57
N ALA A 15 33.36 -34.09 47.89
CA ALA A 15 32.17 -34.48 48.66
C ALA A 15 31.07 -33.41 48.61
N CYS A 16 31.47 -32.14 48.63
CA CYS A 16 30.57 -30.98 48.47
C CYS A 16 30.21 -30.67 47.02
N LYS A 17 30.70 -31.47 46.06
CA LYS A 17 30.48 -31.26 44.62
C LYS A 17 30.81 -29.85 44.13
N VAL A 18 31.84 -29.21 44.69
CA VAL A 18 32.27 -27.84 44.31
C VAL A 18 32.59 -27.73 42.81
N LYS A 19 32.95 -28.85 42.18
CA LYS A 19 33.20 -28.94 40.74
C LYS A 19 31.93 -28.83 39.89
N SER A 20 30.76 -29.30 40.36
CA SER A 20 29.50 -29.14 39.63
C SER A 20 28.81 -27.88 40.13
N TYR A 21 28.55 -26.95 39.22
CA TYR A 21 27.81 -25.73 39.53
C TYR A 21 26.31 -26.08 39.74
N ASP A 22 26.00 -26.84 40.80
CA ASP A 22 24.65 -27.24 41.21
C ASP A 22 24.05 -26.22 42.19
N GLY A 23 24.30 -24.92 41.96
CA GLY A 23 23.79 -23.83 42.80
C GLY A 23 24.63 -23.51 44.05
N ILE A 24 25.74 -24.21 44.28
CA ILE A 24 26.73 -23.82 45.30
C ILE A 24 27.66 -22.77 44.67
N VAL A 25 27.42 -21.50 45.00
CA VAL A 25 28.27 -20.39 44.59
C VAL A 25 29.52 -20.41 45.45
N VAL A 26 30.54 -21.17 45.04
CA VAL A 26 31.88 -20.93 45.54
C VAL A 26 32.47 -19.80 44.72
N ASP A 27 32.72 -18.68 45.38
CA ASP A 27 33.32 -17.51 44.76
C ASP A 27 34.72 -17.84 44.22
N SER A 28 35.03 -17.30 43.04
CA SER A 28 36.29 -17.55 42.32
C SER A 28 37.49 -17.10 43.15
N ALA A 29 37.41 -15.97 43.86
CA ALA A 29 38.50 -15.50 44.70
C ALA A 29 38.74 -16.43 45.89
N THR A 30 37.67 -16.97 46.48
CA THR A 30 37.77 -17.92 47.61
C THR A 30 38.51 -19.22 47.21
N LEU A 31 38.27 -19.74 45.99
CA LEU A 31 39.01 -20.91 45.50
C LEU A 31 40.46 -20.60 45.16
N ILE A 32 40.72 -19.41 44.63
CA ILE A 32 42.08 -19.00 44.26
C ILE A 32 42.93 -18.72 45.52
N ALA A 33 42.33 -18.26 46.62
CA ALA A 33 43.01 -18.11 47.91
C ALA A 33 43.63 -19.43 48.44
N ILE A 34 43.11 -20.58 48.03
CA ILE A 34 43.68 -21.89 48.37
C ILE A 34 45.02 -22.10 47.65
N TYR A 35 45.08 -21.68 46.39
CA TYR A 35 46.33 -21.68 45.64
C TYR A 35 47.34 -20.69 46.24
N GLU A 36 46.90 -19.50 46.67
CA GLU A 36 47.75 -18.54 47.40
C GLU A 36 48.34 -19.13 48.68
N THR A 37 47.53 -19.90 49.42
CA THR A 37 47.94 -20.47 50.71
C THR A 37 48.90 -21.66 50.54
N ILE A 38 48.80 -22.41 49.44
CA ILE A 38 49.65 -23.59 49.19
C ILE A 38 50.17 -23.65 47.74
N PRO A 39 51.03 -22.71 47.29
CA PRO A 39 51.43 -22.63 45.88
C PRO A 39 52.16 -23.87 45.38
N ALA A 40 52.89 -24.55 46.27
CA ALA A 40 53.62 -25.80 45.98
C ALA A 40 52.70 -26.96 45.56
N SER A 41 51.40 -26.88 45.86
CA SER A 41 50.41 -27.92 45.53
C SER A 41 49.78 -27.75 44.15
N TRP A 42 50.28 -26.84 43.30
CA TRP A 42 49.72 -26.56 41.97
C TRP A 42 49.46 -27.82 41.13
N CYS A 43 50.41 -28.76 41.13
CA CYS A 43 50.28 -30.02 40.37
C CYS A 43 49.04 -30.85 40.75
N LYS A 44 48.56 -30.74 41.99
CA LYS A 44 47.35 -31.41 42.48
C LYS A 44 46.08 -30.57 42.28
N LEU A 45 46.21 -29.24 42.26
CA LEU A 45 45.08 -28.31 42.10
C LEU A 45 44.67 -28.10 40.65
N LYS A 46 45.60 -28.17 39.69
CA LYS A 46 45.36 -27.81 38.28
C LYS A 46 44.19 -28.56 37.63
N ASP A 47 44.02 -29.85 37.93
CA ASP A 47 42.96 -30.66 37.33
C ASP A 47 41.60 -30.34 37.98
N PHE A 48 41.60 -30.08 39.29
CA PHE A 48 40.42 -29.59 40.00
C PHE A 48 39.99 -28.21 39.49
N PHE A 49 40.91 -27.28 39.25
CA PHE A 49 40.62 -25.97 38.67
C PHE A 49 40.16 -26.07 37.21
N ALA A 50 40.69 -27.02 36.43
CA ALA A 50 40.24 -27.24 35.05
C ALA A 50 38.76 -27.66 35.03
N ASP A 51 38.38 -28.64 35.87
CA ASP A 51 36.99 -29.08 36.02
C ASP A 51 36.08 -27.93 36.48
N PHE A 52 36.55 -27.14 37.46
CA PHE A 52 35.80 -26.00 37.96
C PHE A 52 35.54 -24.96 36.86
N VAL A 53 36.59 -24.54 36.14
CA VAL A 53 36.47 -23.59 35.02
C VAL A 53 35.57 -24.14 33.91
N PHE A 54 35.62 -25.43 33.62
CA PHE A 54 34.74 -26.03 32.61
C PHE A 54 33.24 -25.94 32.98
N ASN A 55 32.94 -26.05 34.28
CA ASN A 55 31.58 -26.09 34.81
C ASN A 55 31.02 -24.71 35.21
N LEU A 56 31.83 -23.66 35.19
CA LEU A 56 31.33 -22.29 35.40
C LEU A 56 30.24 -21.93 34.37
N PRO A 57 29.18 -21.21 34.80
CA PRO A 57 27.95 -21.04 34.01
C PRO A 57 28.05 -20.00 32.90
N SER A 58 29.01 -19.07 32.95
CA SER A 58 29.17 -18.00 31.97
C SER A 58 30.61 -17.92 31.48
N ASN A 59 30.78 -17.41 30.26
CA ASN A 59 32.10 -17.30 29.65
C ASN A 59 32.93 -16.19 30.32
N SER A 60 32.27 -15.11 30.76
CA SER A 60 32.94 -14.05 31.52
C SER A 60 33.47 -14.55 32.88
N MET A 61 32.72 -15.40 33.59
CA MET A 61 33.20 -16.00 34.85
C MET A 61 34.42 -16.89 34.62
N ARG A 62 34.42 -17.70 33.54
CA ARG A 62 35.55 -18.54 33.16
C ARG A 62 36.81 -17.71 32.89
N THR A 63 36.65 -16.63 32.13
CA THR A 63 37.75 -15.71 31.79
C THR A 63 38.30 -15.04 33.05
N ASN A 64 37.42 -14.49 33.90
CA ASN A 64 37.81 -13.83 35.14
C ASN A 64 38.56 -14.79 36.09
N PHE A 65 38.13 -16.05 36.21
CA PHE A 65 38.84 -17.04 37.00
C PHE A 65 40.28 -17.26 36.51
N LEU A 66 40.47 -17.39 35.20
CA LEU A 66 41.80 -17.56 34.59
C LEU A 66 42.68 -16.32 34.79
N GLU A 67 42.13 -15.11 34.63
CA GLU A 67 42.85 -13.87 34.84
C GLU A 67 43.30 -13.68 36.28
N ILE A 68 42.41 -13.90 37.26
CA ILE A 68 42.76 -13.83 38.68
C ILE A 68 43.82 -14.88 39.02
N THR A 69 43.67 -16.12 38.54
CA THR A 69 44.65 -17.20 38.76
C THR A 69 46.03 -16.85 38.21
N ALA A 70 46.08 -16.31 36.99
CA ALA A 70 47.33 -15.88 36.37
C ALA A 70 47.99 -14.70 37.10
N ASN A 71 47.20 -13.77 37.63
CA ASN A 71 47.71 -12.62 38.40
C ASN A 71 48.30 -13.07 39.74
N VAL A 72 47.59 -13.92 40.48
CA VAL A 72 48.08 -14.49 41.74
C VAL A 72 49.39 -15.26 41.53
N ALA A 73 49.50 -16.02 40.44
CA ALA A 73 50.72 -16.76 40.15
C ALA A 73 51.96 -15.87 39.91
N LYS A 74 51.79 -14.58 39.55
CA LYS A 74 52.90 -13.61 39.45
C LYS A 74 53.57 -13.39 40.79
N GLU A 75 52.79 -13.38 41.87
CA GLU A 75 53.27 -13.12 43.23
C GLU A 75 53.89 -14.36 43.89
N GLN A 76 53.53 -15.55 43.40
CA GLN A 76 53.88 -16.85 44.02
C GLN A 76 55.05 -17.59 43.37
N GLY A 77 55.77 -16.98 42.41
CA GLY A 77 56.97 -17.56 41.77
C GLY A 77 56.73 -18.71 40.78
N ASN A 78 55.49 -19.18 40.62
CA ASN A 78 55.09 -20.24 39.67
C ASN A 78 54.46 -19.70 38.36
N PHE A 79 54.64 -18.41 38.09
CA PHE A 79 53.95 -17.68 37.02
C PHE A 79 54.03 -18.37 35.65
N VAL A 80 55.21 -18.83 35.23
CA VAL A 80 55.40 -19.41 33.88
C VAL A 80 54.51 -20.64 33.68
N VAL A 81 54.47 -21.55 34.65
CA VAL A 81 53.71 -22.80 34.58
C VAL A 81 52.21 -22.53 34.63
N VAL A 82 51.77 -21.65 35.56
CA VAL A 82 50.35 -21.33 35.71
C VAL A 82 49.83 -20.52 34.51
N LYS A 83 50.63 -19.58 33.99
CA LYS A 83 50.28 -18.80 32.80
C LYS A 83 50.09 -19.71 31.58
N GLU A 84 50.97 -20.68 31.38
CA GLU A 84 50.83 -21.64 30.29
C GLU A 84 49.60 -22.54 30.47
N TRP A 85 49.31 -22.97 31.70
CA TRP A 85 48.06 -23.68 31.99
C TRP A 85 46.82 -22.81 31.73
N CYS A 86 46.83 -21.54 32.15
CA CYS A 86 45.73 -20.61 31.88
C CYS A 86 45.52 -20.41 30.38
N ARG A 87 46.61 -20.33 29.60
CA ARG A 87 46.56 -20.28 28.14
C ARG A 87 45.91 -21.53 27.56
N GLN A 88 46.29 -22.72 28.02
CA GLN A 88 45.69 -23.99 27.59
C GLN A 88 44.19 -24.07 27.94
N GLN A 89 43.80 -23.63 29.13
CA GLN A 89 42.38 -23.56 29.51
C GLN A 89 41.61 -22.52 28.69
N GLY A 90 42.26 -21.42 28.28
CA GLY A 90 41.70 -20.48 27.32
C GLY A 90 41.32 -21.14 25.99
N HIS A 91 42.19 -22.01 25.45
CA HIS A 91 41.89 -22.79 24.24
C HIS A 91 40.73 -23.77 24.45
N VAL A 92 40.70 -24.47 25.58
CA VAL A 92 39.59 -25.36 25.93
C VAL A 92 38.27 -24.57 26.05
N MET A 93 38.31 -23.36 26.60
CA MET A 93 37.16 -22.47 26.71
C MET A 93 36.65 -22.04 25.34
N MET A 94 37.53 -21.67 24.41
CA MET A 94 37.15 -21.32 23.03
C MET A 94 36.60 -22.52 22.24
N ALA A 95 37.03 -23.75 22.58
CA ALA A 95 36.45 -24.97 22.00
C ALA A 95 35.13 -25.41 22.65
N SER A 96 34.70 -24.74 23.73
CA SER A 96 33.52 -25.11 24.53
C SER A 96 32.76 -23.87 25.02
N ILE A 97 32.54 -22.91 24.11
CA ILE A 97 31.90 -21.63 24.41
C ILE A 97 30.47 -21.90 24.91
N LYS A 98 30.14 -21.38 26.10
CA LYS A 98 28.77 -21.46 26.64
C LYS A 98 27.85 -20.55 25.83
N THR A 99 26.54 -20.79 25.88
CA THR A 99 25.54 -19.95 25.20
C THR A 99 25.81 -18.47 25.46
N LEU A 100 26.12 -17.74 24.39
CA LEU A 100 26.51 -16.33 24.48
C LEU A 100 25.29 -15.50 24.87
N LYS A 101 25.45 -14.64 25.87
CA LYS A 101 24.40 -13.72 26.35
C LYS A 101 24.65 -12.29 25.89
N ALA A 102 23.61 -11.46 25.94
CA ALA A 102 23.69 -10.06 25.51
C ALA A 102 24.73 -9.23 26.28
N ASP A 103 24.92 -9.51 27.58
CA ASP A 103 25.94 -8.87 28.43
C ASP A 103 27.37 -9.37 28.15
N GLU A 104 27.53 -10.48 27.43
CA GLU A 104 28.82 -11.06 27.06
C GLU A 104 29.27 -10.66 25.64
N VAL A 105 28.48 -9.87 24.91
CA VAL A 105 28.80 -9.44 23.53
C VAL A 105 30.13 -8.71 23.46
N ASP A 106 30.37 -7.77 24.37
CA ASP A 106 31.62 -7.00 24.40
C ASP A 106 32.85 -7.86 24.68
N TRP A 107 32.69 -8.85 25.57
CA TRP A 107 33.71 -9.84 25.91
C TRP A 107 34.08 -10.68 24.67
N MET A 108 33.08 -11.25 24.00
CA MET A 108 33.32 -12.06 22.79
C MET A 108 33.97 -11.24 21.69
N CYS A 109 33.48 -10.02 21.48
CA CYS A 109 34.05 -9.12 20.49
C CYS A 109 35.52 -8.76 20.78
N ASN A 110 35.91 -8.60 22.05
CA ASN A 110 37.32 -8.37 22.40
C ASN A 110 38.20 -9.57 22.02
N ILE A 111 37.73 -10.79 22.27
CA ILE A 111 38.46 -12.01 21.87
C ILE A 111 38.64 -12.05 20.35
N ILE A 112 37.55 -11.91 19.59
CA ILE A 112 37.56 -12.00 18.13
C ILE A 112 38.54 -10.99 17.51
N VAL A 113 38.61 -9.78 18.05
CA VAL A 113 39.46 -8.72 17.49
C VAL A 113 40.94 -8.93 17.80
N HIS A 114 41.26 -9.60 18.91
CA HIS A 114 42.64 -9.85 19.33
C HIS A 114 43.24 -11.13 18.75
N GLU A 115 42.42 -12.07 18.29
CA GLU A 115 42.85 -13.31 17.64
C GLU A 115 43.03 -13.14 16.12
N ASP A 116 43.64 -14.13 15.48
CA ASP A 116 43.76 -14.17 14.03
C ASP A 116 42.49 -14.69 13.34
N CYS A 117 42.40 -14.44 12.03
CA CYS A 117 41.22 -14.75 11.24
C CYS A 117 40.98 -16.26 11.09
N MET A 118 42.02 -17.10 11.13
CA MET A 118 41.88 -18.56 11.08
C MET A 118 41.37 -19.07 12.42
N TYR A 119 41.85 -18.52 13.53
CA TYR A 119 41.35 -18.86 14.87
C TYR A 119 39.86 -18.55 15.00
N PHE A 120 39.40 -17.39 14.52
CA PHE A 120 37.97 -17.10 14.48
C PHE A 120 37.21 -18.12 13.62
N ARG A 121 37.65 -18.35 12.37
CA ARG A 121 36.95 -19.20 11.40
C ARG A 121 36.85 -20.65 11.86
N ASP A 122 37.94 -21.20 12.39
CA ASP A 122 38.09 -22.63 12.63
C ASP A 122 37.74 -23.03 14.08
N MET A 123 37.90 -22.11 15.04
CA MET A 123 37.63 -22.39 16.46
C MET A 123 36.38 -21.67 16.98
N ILE A 124 36.30 -20.34 16.88
CA ILE A 124 35.24 -19.57 17.56
C ILE A 124 33.90 -19.67 16.81
N PHE A 125 33.90 -19.44 15.50
CA PHE A 125 32.67 -19.35 14.71
C PHE A 125 31.83 -20.62 14.72
N PRO A 126 32.39 -21.85 14.57
CA PRO A 126 31.58 -23.07 14.63
C PRO A 126 30.87 -23.25 15.98
N GLN A 127 31.52 -22.83 17.06
CA GLN A 127 30.95 -22.90 18.40
C GLN A 127 29.77 -21.93 18.55
N LEU A 128 29.89 -20.71 18.02
CA LEU A 128 28.79 -19.73 18.01
C LEU A 128 27.65 -20.17 17.08
N GLN A 129 27.97 -20.65 15.88
CA GLN A 129 27.01 -21.08 14.86
C GLN A 129 26.14 -22.26 15.32
N SER A 130 26.66 -23.13 16.17
CA SER A 130 25.93 -24.29 16.72
C SER A 130 24.92 -23.91 17.82
N GLN A 131 24.94 -22.68 18.32
CA GLN A 131 24.03 -22.21 19.35
C GLN A 131 22.65 -21.86 18.76
N LEU A 132 21.65 -21.76 19.63
CA LEU A 132 20.35 -21.20 19.24
C LEU A 132 20.52 -19.75 18.79
N TYR A 133 19.94 -19.40 17.65
CA TYR A 133 20.01 -18.06 17.11
C TYR A 133 19.18 -17.09 17.95
N ASP A 134 19.82 -16.03 18.44
CA ASP A 134 19.18 -14.92 19.13
C ASP A 134 19.59 -13.60 18.46
N ALA A 135 18.64 -12.92 17.80
CA ALA A 135 18.89 -11.65 17.13
C ALA A 135 19.37 -10.56 18.10
N SER A 136 18.95 -10.61 19.36
CA SER A 136 19.36 -9.65 20.41
C SER A 136 20.82 -9.82 20.84
N VAL A 137 21.45 -10.93 20.48
CA VAL A 137 22.88 -11.19 20.71
C VAL A 137 23.67 -11.01 19.41
N TRP A 138 23.21 -11.62 18.31
CA TRP A 138 23.93 -11.61 17.03
C TRP A 138 24.01 -10.23 16.40
N MET A 139 22.93 -9.44 16.38
CA MET A 139 22.97 -8.11 15.77
C MET A 139 23.95 -7.17 16.51
N PRO A 140 23.88 -7.02 17.86
CA PRO A 140 24.88 -6.23 18.59
C PRO A 140 26.30 -6.76 18.46
N LEU A 141 26.50 -8.09 18.40
CA LEU A 141 27.83 -8.67 18.21
C LEU A 141 28.45 -8.27 16.87
N ILE A 142 27.68 -8.36 15.77
CA ILE A 142 28.14 -7.96 14.44
C ILE A 142 28.52 -6.47 14.43
N GLU A 143 27.69 -5.62 15.03
CA GLU A 143 27.97 -4.19 15.15
C GLU A 143 29.22 -3.91 15.98
N ALA A 144 29.38 -4.58 17.12
CA ALA A 144 30.52 -4.41 18.00
C ALA A 144 31.82 -4.81 17.30
N ILE A 145 31.84 -5.94 16.58
CA ILE A 145 33.00 -6.40 15.80
C ILE A 145 33.35 -5.37 14.73
N HIS A 146 32.35 -4.89 13.97
CA HIS A 146 32.55 -3.88 12.93
C HIS A 146 33.12 -2.56 13.50
N SER A 147 32.63 -2.11 14.65
CA SER A 147 33.10 -0.87 15.29
C SER A 147 34.60 -0.90 15.66
N ARG A 148 35.18 -2.10 15.82
CA ARG A 148 36.59 -2.31 16.21
C ARG A 148 37.51 -2.60 15.02
N LYS A 149 37.05 -2.37 13.79
CA LYS A 149 37.79 -2.62 12.54
C LYS A 149 39.23 -2.11 12.51
N VAL A 150 39.49 -0.95 13.13
CA VAL A 150 40.84 -0.33 13.17
C VAL A 150 41.87 -1.22 13.88
N LYS A 151 41.45 -2.08 14.81
CA LYS A 151 42.37 -2.93 15.58
C LYS A 151 42.92 -4.12 14.79
N ASN A 152 42.11 -4.74 13.94
CA ASN A 152 42.46 -5.97 13.21
C ASN A 152 41.57 -6.12 11.96
N THR A 153 41.86 -5.33 10.92
CA THR A 153 41.00 -5.20 9.74
C THR A 153 40.68 -6.53 9.06
N VAL A 154 41.68 -7.42 8.91
CA VAL A 154 41.52 -8.71 8.21
C VAL A 154 40.56 -9.61 8.95
N THR A 155 40.76 -9.80 10.26
CA THR A 155 39.91 -10.65 11.10
C THR A 155 38.51 -10.08 11.24
N VAL A 156 38.39 -8.77 11.46
CA VAL A 156 37.09 -8.10 11.57
C VAL A 156 36.27 -8.25 10.29
N ASN A 157 36.86 -8.01 9.12
CA ASN A 157 36.13 -8.16 7.86
C ASN A 157 35.62 -9.60 7.65
N LEU A 158 36.46 -10.61 7.93
CA LEU A 158 36.04 -12.02 7.84
C LEU A 158 34.93 -12.34 8.85
N ALA A 159 35.10 -11.91 10.10
CA ALA A 159 34.15 -12.19 11.17
C ALA A 159 32.78 -11.56 10.93
N VAL A 160 32.76 -10.31 10.45
CA VAL A 160 31.52 -9.63 10.05
C VAL A 160 30.87 -10.38 8.89
N ALA A 161 31.60 -10.72 7.82
CA ALA A 161 31.06 -11.40 6.65
C ALA A 161 30.41 -12.76 7.00
N MET A 162 31.10 -13.59 7.79
CA MET A 162 30.56 -14.89 8.21
C MET A 162 29.37 -14.75 9.15
N SER A 163 29.42 -13.79 10.08
CA SER A 163 28.36 -13.57 11.06
C SER A 163 27.10 -12.97 10.42
N ILE A 164 27.25 -12.05 9.46
CA ILE A 164 26.09 -11.49 8.75
C ILE A 164 25.43 -12.54 7.86
N GLN A 165 26.22 -13.37 7.16
CA GLN A 165 25.68 -14.48 6.37
C GLN A 165 24.88 -15.44 7.27
N HIS A 166 25.41 -15.80 8.44
CA HIS A 166 24.70 -16.64 9.40
C HIS A 166 23.42 -15.98 9.91
N ALA A 167 23.46 -14.70 10.28
CA ALA A 167 22.31 -13.96 10.76
C ALA A 167 21.19 -13.89 9.71
N VAL A 168 21.56 -13.66 8.44
CA VAL A 168 20.65 -13.68 7.28
C VAL A 168 20.04 -15.06 7.11
N GLU A 169 20.86 -16.11 7.12
CA GLU A 169 20.39 -17.49 6.95
C GLU A 169 19.40 -17.89 8.03
N LYS A 170 19.68 -17.57 9.30
CA LYS A 170 18.83 -17.93 10.43
C LYS A 170 17.58 -17.09 10.54
N THR A 171 17.65 -15.78 10.31
CA THR A 171 16.47 -14.90 10.33
C THR A 171 15.46 -15.34 9.26
N LEU A 172 15.94 -15.66 8.06
CA LEU A 172 15.09 -16.09 6.95
C LEU A 172 14.51 -17.51 7.15
N ALA A 173 15.27 -18.43 7.78
CA ALA A 173 14.75 -19.75 8.10
C ALA A 173 13.53 -19.69 9.04
N HIS A 174 13.51 -18.77 10.01
CA HIS A 174 12.37 -18.59 10.93
C HIS A 174 11.14 -17.98 10.24
N LEU A 175 11.34 -17.13 9.24
CA LEU A 175 10.25 -16.53 8.45
C LEU A 175 9.56 -17.56 7.54
N CYS A 176 10.23 -18.67 7.23
CA CYS A 176 9.71 -19.77 6.40
C CYS A 176 9.23 -20.98 7.22
N THR A 177 9.36 -20.98 8.55
CA THR A 177 8.84 -22.07 9.39
C THR A 177 7.40 -21.79 9.81
N PRO A 178 6.45 -22.72 9.60
CA PRO A 178 5.10 -22.57 10.11
C PRO A 178 5.13 -22.47 11.64
N TYR A 179 4.32 -21.57 12.19
CA TYR A 179 4.08 -21.50 13.63
C TYR A 179 3.38 -22.80 14.04
N ASN A 180 4.18 -23.80 14.39
CA ASN A 180 3.67 -25.09 14.80
C ASN A 180 3.74 -25.14 16.33
N GLU A 181 2.63 -24.80 16.98
CA GLU A 181 2.45 -24.90 18.44
C GLU A 181 2.81 -26.28 19.01
N SER A 182 2.93 -27.29 18.13
CA SER A 182 3.21 -28.68 18.46
C SER A 182 4.67 -29.12 18.32
N VAL A 183 5.64 -28.27 17.94
CA VAL A 183 7.05 -28.68 17.97
C VAL A 183 7.44 -28.96 19.41
N PHE A 184 7.51 -30.25 19.71
CA PHE A 184 7.92 -30.82 20.97
C PHE A 184 9.34 -30.33 21.29
N TYR A 185 9.44 -29.25 22.08
CA TYR A 185 10.70 -28.92 22.73
C TYR A 185 11.04 -30.07 23.69
N PRO A 186 12.29 -30.56 23.72
CA PRO A 186 12.71 -31.53 24.71
C PRO A 186 12.38 -31.04 26.13
N PRO A 187 11.98 -31.94 27.06
CA PRO A 187 11.48 -31.55 28.38
C PRO A 187 12.54 -30.73 29.13
N GLY A 188 12.29 -29.42 29.32
CA GLY A 188 13.20 -28.51 30.03
C GLY A 188 13.22 -27.07 29.52
N LEU A 189 12.88 -26.85 28.25
CA LEU A 189 12.71 -25.50 27.69
C LEU A 189 11.25 -25.06 27.90
N ARG A 190 11.04 -24.11 28.83
CA ARG A 190 9.70 -23.60 29.16
C ARG A 190 9.02 -23.08 27.89
N ARG A 191 7.77 -23.51 27.68
CA ARG A 191 6.79 -22.86 26.80
C ARG A 191 6.81 -21.35 27.07
N GLY A 192 7.01 -20.56 26.01
CA GLY A 192 6.89 -19.10 26.05
C GLY A 192 8.20 -18.33 26.21
N SER A 193 9.32 -18.80 25.66
CA SER A 193 10.49 -17.93 25.53
C SER A 193 10.14 -16.76 24.58
N ARG A 194 10.45 -15.53 24.99
CA ARG A 194 10.25 -14.31 24.18
C ARG A 194 10.94 -14.37 22.81
N LEU A 195 11.87 -15.31 22.62
CA LEU A 195 12.62 -15.57 21.39
C LEU A 195 11.70 -15.82 20.19
N ASP A 196 10.61 -16.56 20.39
CA ASP A 196 9.76 -17.07 19.30
C ASP A 196 8.81 -16.00 18.72
N ARG A 197 8.49 -14.94 19.47
CA ARG A 197 7.64 -13.84 18.97
C ARG A 197 8.41 -12.75 18.22
N SER A 198 9.73 -12.64 18.43
CA SER A 198 10.53 -11.55 17.86
C SER A 198 10.98 -11.77 16.42
N LEU A 199 10.96 -13.03 15.93
CA LEU A 199 11.46 -13.40 14.60
C LEU A 199 10.36 -13.47 13.53
N SER A 200 9.09 -13.54 13.95
CA SER A 200 7.93 -13.30 13.07
C SER A 200 7.59 -11.82 12.91
N ASP A 201 8.32 -10.93 13.61
CA ASP A 201 8.15 -9.48 13.52
C ASP A 201 8.89 -8.95 12.27
N PRO A 202 8.19 -8.34 11.30
CA PRO A 202 8.81 -7.70 10.16
C PRO A 202 9.94 -6.72 10.55
N SER A 203 9.87 -6.09 11.74
CA SER A 203 10.91 -5.16 12.20
C SER A 203 12.31 -5.79 12.29
N ALA A 204 12.41 -7.11 12.49
CA ALA A 204 13.68 -7.82 12.49
C ALA A 204 14.36 -7.79 11.10
N ILE A 205 13.58 -7.85 10.02
CA ILE A 205 14.08 -7.74 8.64
C ILE A 205 14.58 -6.33 8.39
N THR A 206 13.82 -5.30 8.78
CA THR A 206 14.26 -3.90 8.66
C THR A 206 15.59 -3.67 9.39
N LYS A 207 15.72 -4.15 10.63
CA LYS A 207 16.98 -4.06 11.41
C LYS A 207 18.13 -4.79 10.73
N LEU A 208 17.88 -5.98 10.18
CA LEU A 208 18.91 -6.75 9.49
C LEU A 208 19.37 -6.08 8.20
N VAL A 209 18.46 -5.51 7.40
CA VAL A 209 18.80 -4.74 6.20
C VAL A 209 19.65 -3.52 6.56
N LEU A 210 19.23 -2.76 7.58
CA LEU A 210 20.02 -1.63 8.09
C LEU A 210 21.41 -2.06 8.58
N LEU A 211 21.49 -3.21 9.26
CA LEU A 211 22.75 -3.78 9.71
C LEU A 211 23.66 -4.11 8.53
N CYS A 212 23.16 -4.81 7.51
CA CYS A 212 23.90 -5.14 6.28
C CYS A 212 24.49 -3.87 5.62
N ILE A 213 23.70 -2.80 5.51
CA ILE A 213 24.16 -1.52 4.97
C ILE A 213 25.25 -0.92 5.88
N LYS A 214 24.98 -0.84 7.19
CA LYS A 214 25.89 -0.27 8.20
C LYS A 214 27.26 -0.96 8.23
N VAL A 215 27.30 -2.29 8.05
CA VAL A 215 28.55 -3.05 8.06
C VAL A 215 29.20 -3.22 6.69
N ALA A 216 28.70 -2.52 5.66
CA ALA A 216 29.18 -2.54 4.29
C ALA A 216 29.08 -3.91 3.59
N HIS A 217 27.99 -4.64 3.86
CA HIS A 217 27.60 -5.89 3.18
C HIS A 217 26.22 -5.78 2.51
N PRO A 218 25.99 -4.80 1.61
CA PRO A 218 24.69 -4.61 0.96
C PRO A 218 24.30 -5.75 0.02
N ASP A 219 25.25 -6.58 -0.41
CA ASP A 219 25.00 -7.82 -1.17
C ASP A 219 24.06 -8.78 -0.42
N GLN A 220 24.15 -8.80 0.90
CA GLN A 220 23.28 -9.61 1.74
C GLN A 220 21.82 -9.13 1.73
N CYS A 221 21.56 -7.85 1.45
CA CYS A 221 20.18 -7.36 1.24
C CYS A 221 19.53 -8.04 0.03
N ALA A 222 20.27 -8.27 -1.06
CA ALA A 222 19.76 -9.02 -2.21
C ALA A 222 19.41 -10.47 -1.83
N VAL A 223 20.23 -11.11 -0.99
CA VAL A 223 19.96 -12.46 -0.48
C VAL A 223 18.67 -12.48 0.35
N ILE A 224 18.48 -11.49 1.23
CA ILE A 224 17.24 -11.33 2.02
C ILE A 224 16.04 -11.23 1.08
N PHE A 225 16.07 -10.30 0.12
CA PHE A 225 14.94 -10.06 -0.78
C PHE A 225 14.64 -11.24 -1.71
N ASN A 226 15.67 -11.94 -2.19
CA ASN A 226 15.49 -13.15 -3.00
C ASN A 226 14.84 -14.28 -2.20
N ARG A 227 15.24 -14.50 -0.94
CA ARG A 227 14.59 -15.54 -0.11
C ARG A 227 13.17 -15.18 0.32
N MET A 228 12.85 -13.88 0.41
CA MET A 228 11.49 -13.44 0.67
C MET A 228 10.54 -13.68 -0.52
N ALA A 229 11.08 -13.81 -1.73
CA ALA A 229 10.31 -13.98 -2.97
C ALA A 229 9.36 -15.19 -2.91
N PRO A 230 8.14 -15.08 -3.48
CA PRO A 230 7.13 -16.14 -3.42
C PRO A 230 7.63 -17.47 -3.98
N GLU A 231 8.36 -17.43 -5.09
CA GLU A 231 8.88 -18.60 -5.82
C GLU A 231 9.87 -19.44 -5.01
N ASN A 232 10.55 -18.82 -4.04
CA ASN A 232 11.56 -19.48 -3.21
C ASN A 232 10.98 -20.05 -1.90
N ARG A 233 9.67 -19.91 -1.66
CA ARG A 233 8.97 -20.47 -0.51
C ARG A 233 8.34 -21.80 -0.90
N LEU A 234 9.06 -22.90 -0.66
CA LEU A 234 8.58 -24.27 -0.93
C LEU A 234 7.37 -24.63 -0.06
N GLY A 235 6.16 -24.63 -0.63
CA GLY A 235 5.01 -25.39 -0.11
C GLY A 235 4.20 -24.77 1.05
N PHE A 236 4.24 -23.45 1.24
CA PHE A 236 3.55 -22.78 2.35
C PHE A 236 2.39 -21.90 1.86
N GLU A 237 1.29 -22.52 1.42
CA GLU A 237 0.05 -21.82 1.04
C GLU A 237 -0.62 -21.06 2.21
N GLU A 238 -0.25 -21.35 3.47
CA GLU A 238 -0.85 -20.73 4.67
C GLU A 238 -0.27 -19.36 5.05
N PHE A 239 0.90 -18.97 4.53
CA PHE A 239 1.48 -17.65 4.84
C PHE A 239 1.23 -16.66 3.70
N ALA A 240 0.36 -15.69 3.98
CA ALA A 240 0.14 -14.51 3.19
C ALA A 240 1.43 -13.67 3.05
N SER A 241 2.30 -13.99 2.10
CA SER A 241 3.57 -13.27 1.81
C SER A 241 3.38 -11.76 1.67
N TRP A 242 2.22 -11.34 1.16
CA TRP A 242 1.82 -9.95 1.05
C TRP A 242 1.81 -9.19 2.39
N THR A 243 1.57 -9.86 3.53
CA THR A 243 1.59 -9.21 4.86
C THR A 243 2.98 -8.71 5.26
N TYR A 244 4.04 -9.45 4.89
CA TYR A 244 5.41 -9.00 5.10
C TYR A 244 5.74 -7.81 4.20
N TYR A 245 5.37 -7.87 2.92
CA TYR A 245 5.58 -6.75 2.01
C TYR A 245 4.82 -5.51 2.45
N GLU A 246 3.58 -5.66 2.93
CA GLU A 246 2.77 -4.56 3.45
C GLU A 246 3.43 -3.89 4.65
N ALA A 247 3.94 -4.68 5.61
CA ALA A 247 4.60 -4.16 6.79
C ALA A 247 5.95 -3.49 6.50
N LEU A 248 6.66 -3.93 5.45
CA LEU A 248 8.05 -3.52 5.21
C LEU A 248 8.21 -2.45 4.14
N VAL A 249 7.26 -2.30 3.21
CA VAL A 249 7.47 -1.50 2.00
C VAL A 249 7.76 -0.02 2.30
N LEU A 250 7.18 0.54 3.37
CA LEU A 250 7.44 1.91 3.79
C LEU A 250 8.85 2.09 4.35
N ASP A 251 9.28 1.18 5.22
CA ASP A 251 10.64 1.18 5.76
C ASP A 251 11.67 0.98 4.63
N MET A 252 11.44 0.01 3.74
CA MET A 252 12.33 -0.27 2.61
C MET A 252 12.42 0.90 1.63
N ALA A 253 11.32 1.61 1.39
CA ALA A 253 11.31 2.84 0.58
C ALA A 253 12.16 3.93 1.23
N THR A 254 11.96 4.16 2.53
CA THR A 254 12.75 5.14 3.29
C THR A 254 14.25 4.83 3.24
N ILE A 255 14.61 3.55 3.36
CA ILE A 255 16.02 3.12 3.27
C ILE A 255 16.55 3.26 1.84
N ALA A 256 15.77 2.88 0.81
CA ALA A 256 16.16 3.00 -0.58
C ALA A 256 16.37 4.47 -1.00
N ASP A 257 15.52 5.38 -0.54
CA ASP A 257 15.64 6.82 -0.78
C ASP A 257 16.89 7.42 -0.10
N ALA A 258 17.24 6.91 1.09
CA ALA A 258 18.45 7.31 1.80
C ALA A 258 19.74 6.76 1.16
N HIS A 259 19.65 5.69 0.37
CA HIS A 259 20.77 4.99 -0.27
C HIS A 259 20.55 4.76 -1.77
N PRO A 260 20.56 5.82 -2.61
CA PRO A 260 20.28 5.71 -4.05
C PRO A 260 21.23 4.76 -4.80
N GLU A 261 22.45 4.57 -4.32
CA GLU A 261 23.44 3.64 -4.85
C GLU A 261 23.01 2.17 -4.76
N LEU A 262 22.09 1.85 -3.83
CA LEU A 262 21.55 0.51 -3.62
C LEU A 262 20.23 0.26 -4.37
N LYS A 263 19.78 1.20 -5.20
CA LYS A 263 18.54 1.08 -5.98
C LYS A 263 18.42 -0.26 -6.74
N PRO A 264 19.45 -0.80 -7.41
CA PRO A 264 19.35 -2.11 -8.06
C PRO A 264 19.07 -3.26 -7.10
N THR A 265 19.63 -3.21 -5.89
CA THR A 265 19.41 -4.23 -4.85
C THR A 265 17.98 -4.18 -4.32
N PHE A 266 17.48 -2.97 -4.01
CA PHE A 266 16.12 -2.77 -3.51
C PHE A 266 15.04 -2.98 -4.58
N SER A 267 15.38 -2.83 -5.87
CA SER A 267 14.47 -3.12 -6.99
C SER A 267 13.89 -4.54 -6.91
N ILE A 268 14.70 -5.53 -6.48
CA ILE A 268 14.26 -6.91 -6.26
C ILE A 268 13.11 -6.96 -5.25
N PHE A 269 13.24 -6.25 -4.12
CA PHE A 269 12.20 -6.18 -3.10
C PHE A 269 10.91 -5.58 -3.65
N PHE A 270 10.98 -4.41 -4.30
CA PHE A 270 9.78 -3.71 -4.80
C PHE A 270 9.09 -4.47 -5.93
N THR A 271 9.85 -5.17 -6.76
CA THR A 271 9.36 -6.07 -7.81
C THR A 271 8.52 -7.22 -7.25
N ASN A 272 9.00 -7.87 -6.18
CA ASN A 272 8.25 -8.92 -5.51
C ASN A 272 7.07 -8.37 -4.72
N ALA A 273 7.27 -7.24 -4.02
CA ALA A 273 6.23 -6.58 -3.24
C ALA A 273 5.03 -6.19 -4.10
N ILE A 274 5.25 -5.57 -5.27
CA ILE A 274 4.13 -5.14 -6.13
C ILE A 274 3.36 -6.34 -6.70
N SER A 275 4.08 -7.40 -7.08
CA SER A 275 3.47 -8.62 -7.65
C SER A 275 2.53 -9.29 -6.65
N ASP A 276 2.91 -9.31 -5.36
CA ASP A 276 2.08 -9.89 -4.30
C ASP A 276 0.96 -8.95 -3.81
N LEU A 277 1.28 -7.67 -3.54
CA LEU A 277 0.36 -6.72 -2.94
C LEU A 277 -0.85 -6.43 -3.83
N VAL A 278 -0.64 -6.34 -5.15
CA VAL A 278 -1.69 -6.01 -6.13
C VAL A 278 -2.70 -7.16 -6.26
N CYS A 279 -2.28 -8.42 -6.04
CA CYS A 279 -3.15 -9.58 -6.18
C CYS A 279 -3.99 -9.89 -4.93
N HIS A 280 -3.54 -9.46 -3.74
CA HIS A 280 -4.12 -9.93 -2.47
C HIS A 280 -4.87 -8.86 -1.68
N ARG A 281 -4.70 -7.57 -2.01
CA ARG A 281 -5.27 -6.49 -1.23
C ARG A 281 -6.67 -6.12 -1.72
N LYS A 282 -7.66 -6.19 -0.82
CA LYS A 282 -9.08 -6.01 -1.15
C LYS A 282 -9.76 -4.79 -0.52
N GLN A 283 -9.14 -4.08 0.43
CA GLN A 283 -9.77 -2.98 1.18
C GLN A 283 -8.78 -1.89 1.63
N ASP A 284 -9.35 -0.79 2.13
CA ASP A 284 -8.78 0.53 2.41
C ASP A 284 -7.29 0.60 2.78
N GLY A 285 -6.58 1.54 2.15
CA GLY A 285 -5.24 1.95 2.55
C GLY A 285 -4.14 1.73 1.51
N TRP A 286 -4.36 1.98 0.21
CA TRP A 286 -3.46 1.73 -0.95
C TRP A 286 -2.00 2.23 -0.88
N GLU A 287 -1.58 2.88 0.18
CA GLU A 287 -0.25 3.45 0.37
C GLU A 287 0.90 2.44 0.14
N PRO A 288 0.92 1.23 0.74
CA PRO A 288 1.87 0.18 0.40
C PRO A 288 2.01 -0.12 -1.11
N VAL A 289 0.90 -0.19 -1.83
CA VAL A 289 0.87 -0.44 -3.28
C VAL A 289 1.45 0.77 -4.02
N VAL A 290 1.03 1.98 -3.65
CA VAL A 290 1.54 3.23 -4.24
C VAL A 290 3.05 3.35 -4.07
N VAL A 291 3.57 3.05 -2.87
CA VAL A 291 5.00 3.14 -2.58
C VAL A 291 5.78 2.07 -3.35
N ALA A 292 5.27 0.83 -3.44
CA ALA A 292 5.86 -0.22 -4.26
C ALA A 292 5.89 0.17 -5.75
N LEU A 293 4.80 0.71 -6.30
CA LEU A 293 4.71 1.18 -7.69
C LEU A 293 5.75 2.27 -8.00
N LYS A 294 5.96 3.22 -7.07
CA LYS A 294 6.92 4.32 -7.25
C LYS A 294 8.36 3.81 -7.34
N HIS A 295 8.72 2.82 -6.53
CA HIS A 295 10.10 2.31 -6.45
C HIS A 295 10.39 1.13 -7.39
N CYS A 296 9.38 0.45 -7.91
CA CYS A 296 9.55 -0.63 -8.88
C CYS A 296 10.06 -0.11 -10.24
N GLU A 297 10.82 -0.94 -10.97
CA GLU A 297 11.33 -0.60 -12.29
C GLU A 297 10.23 -0.61 -13.37
N ASP A 298 10.28 0.38 -14.26
CA ASP A 298 9.32 0.56 -15.36
C ASP A 298 9.20 -0.69 -16.26
N GLY A 299 10.30 -1.40 -16.48
CA GLY A 299 10.32 -2.62 -17.29
C GLY A 299 9.56 -3.79 -16.66
N HIS A 300 9.55 -3.90 -15.33
CA HIS A 300 8.76 -4.92 -14.62
C HIS A 300 7.29 -4.54 -14.59
N LEU A 301 7.00 -3.26 -14.28
CA LEU A 301 5.63 -2.73 -14.26
C LEU A 301 4.93 -2.92 -15.62
N ALA A 302 5.62 -2.66 -16.74
CA ALA A 302 5.07 -2.86 -18.08
C ALA A 302 4.74 -4.34 -18.37
N LYS A 303 5.50 -5.29 -17.82
CA LYS A 303 5.24 -6.73 -17.96
C LYS A 303 4.09 -7.21 -17.06
N LEU A 304 4.09 -6.75 -15.80
CA LEU A 304 3.08 -7.12 -14.80
C LEU A 304 1.70 -6.62 -15.21
N PHE A 305 1.60 -5.33 -15.54
CA PHE A 305 0.36 -4.68 -15.96
C PHE A 305 0.11 -4.84 -17.47
N ASN A 306 0.04 -6.09 -17.93
CA ASN A 306 -0.45 -6.40 -19.27
C ASN A 306 -1.99 -6.26 -19.32
N PRO A 307 -2.59 -6.15 -20.53
CA PRO A 307 -4.03 -5.93 -20.67
C PRO A 307 -4.90 -6.97 -19.96
N GLY A 308 -4.48 -8.24 -19.97
CA GLY A 308 -5.21 -9.33 -19.32
C GLY A 308 -5.23 -9.20 -17.79
N PHE A 309 -4.09 -8.83 -17.19
CA PHE A 309 -3.99 -8.59 -15.77
C PHE A 309 -4.75 -7.32 -15.35
N ILE A 310 -4.60 -6.21 -16.09
CA ILE A 310 -5.34 -4.98 -15.82
C ILE A 310 -6.86 -5.25 -15.82
N ALA A 311 -7.36 -6.07 -16.75
CA ALA A 311 -8.77 -6.41 -16.82
C ALA A 311 -9.30 -7.20 -15.61
N SER A 312 -8.45 -7.94 -14.90
CA SER A 312 -8.84 -8.70 -13.70
C SER A 312 -8.90 -7.84 -12.43
N LEU A 313 -8.26 -6.66 -12.41
CA LEU A 313 -8.19 -5.79 -11.23
C LEU A 313 -9.51 -5.05 -10.94
N GLU A 314 -9.75 -4.68 -9.69
CA GLU A 314 -10.90 -3.84 -9.32
C GLU A 314 -10.74 -2.41 -9.84
N GLU A 315 -11.85 -1.72 -10.17
CA GLU A 315 -11.83 -0.39 -10.83
C GLU A 315 -11.01 0.64 -10.02
N HIS A 316 -11.17 0.66 -8.70
CA HIS A 316 -10.46 1.60 -7.84
C HIS A 316 -8.94 1.34 -7.85
N LEU A 317 -8.51 0.08 -7.96
CA LEU A 317 -7.10 -0.29 -8.01
C LEU A 317 -6.50 0.09 -9.36
N ILE A 318 -7.24 -0.08 -10.46
CA ILE A 318 -6.81 0.39 -11.78
C ILE A 318 -6.61 1.92 -11.74
N LYS A 319 -7.50 2.67 -11.10
CA LYS A 319 -7.37 4.12 -10.91
C LYS A 319 -6.11 4.51 -10.12
N VAL A 320 -5.81 3.79 -9.03
CA VAL A 320 -4.59 4.00 -8.23
C VAL A 320 -3.34 3.72 -9.07
N VAL A 321 -3.30 2.58 -9.76
CA VAL A 321 -2.19 2.19 -10.64
C VAL A 321 -1.99 3.23 -11.74
N ALA A 322 -3.06 3.58 -12.47
CA ALA A 322 -3.01 4.55 -13.56
C ALA A 322 -2.44 5.90 -13.11
N ARG A 323 -2.86 6.41 -11.94
CA ARG A 323 -2.33 7.66 -11.38
C ARG A 323 -0.83 7.59 -11.16
N VAL A 324 -0.34 6.56 -10.47
CA VAL A 324 1.09 6.45 -10.15
C VAL A 324 1.92 6.24 -11.41
N LEU A 325 1.48 5.40 -12.34
CA LEU A 325 2.19 5.18 -13.60
C LEU A 325 2.23 6.47 -14.44
N TYR A 326 1.14 7.24 -14.49
CA TYR A 326 1.11 8.51 -15.19
C TYR A 326 2.09 9.53 -14.60
N GLU A 327 2.16 9.65 -13.27
CA GLU A 327 3.14 10.50 -12.57
C GLU A 327 4.59 10.12 -12.93
N LYS A 328 4.89 8.82 -13.00
CA LYS A 328 6.22 8.32 -13.41
C LYS A 328 6.55 8.67 -14.86
N VAL A 329 5.59 8.49 -15.78
CA VAL A 329 5.77 8.85 -17.20
C VAL A 329 6.04 10.35 -17.35
N HIS A 330 5.30 11.20 -16.63
CA HIS A 330 5.48 12.65 -16.66
C HIS A 330 6.83 13.09 -16.10
N ALA A 331 7.30 12.45 -15.03
CA ALA A 331 8.61 12.76 -14.47
C ALA A 331 9.79 12.32 -15.36
N ALA A 332 9.61 11.27 -16.18
CA ALA A 332 10.70 10.62 -16.92
C ALA A 332 11.02 11.20 -18.32
N ALA A 333 10.39 12.31 -18.72
CA ALA A 333 10.75 13.16 -19.87
C ALA A 333 11.27 12.45 -21.16
N SER A 334 10.68 11.30 -21.54
CA SER A 334 10.90 10.52 -22.79
C SER A 334 11.64 9.16 -22.70
N GLN A 335 12.01 8.64 -21.52
CA GLN A 335 12.69 7.31 -21.41
C GLN A 335 11.85 6.18 -20.77
N SER A 336 10.57 6.41 -20.45
CA SER A 336 9.75 5.41 -19.77
C SER A 336 9.12 4.39 -20.73
N SER A 337 9.09 3.12 -20.34
CA SER A 337 8.37 2.03 -21.02
C SER A 337 6.89 1.92 -20.62
N LEU A 338 6.39 2.84 -19.80
CA LEU A 338 5.04 2.83 -19.24
C LEU A 338 3.91 3.54 -20.03
N PRO A 339 4.14 4.38 -21.08
CA PRO A 339 3.04 5.09 -21.76
C PRO A 339 1.94 4.16 -22.30
N GLU A 340 2.32 3.00 -22.83
CA GLU A 340 1.37 2.00 -23.33
C GLU A 340 0.56 1.36 -22.19
N THR A 341 1.22 1.00 -21.08
CA THR A 341 0.56 0.48 -19.88
C THR A 341 -0.44 1.48 -19.30
N VAL A 342 -0.09 2.77 -19.25
CA VAL A 342 -1.01 3.84 -18.82
C VAL A 342 -2.23 3.86 -19.72
N THR A 343 -2.04 3.78 -21.04
CA THR A 343 -3.13 3.73 -22.03
C THR A 343 -4.06 2.55 -21.76
N TRP A 344 -3.51 1.34 -21.55
CA TRP A 344 -4.31 0.16 -21.21
C TRP A 344 -5.11 0.32 -19.91
N CYS A 345 -4.54 0.94 -18.87
CA CYS A 345 -5.28 1.22 -17.64
C CYS A 345 -6.45 2.18 -17.90
N LEU A 346 -6.25 3.23 -18.71
CA LEU A 346 -7.31 4.19 -19.05
C LEU A 346 -8.42 3.55 -19.88
N GLU A 347 -8.03 2.80 -20.91
CA GLU A 347 -8.96 2.04 -21.75
C GLU A 347 -9.79 1.06 -20.92
N GLU A 348 -9.17 0.36 -19.96
CA GLU A 348 -9.87 -0.56 -19.08
C GLU A 348 -10.82 0.16 -18.11
N ILE A 349 -10.43 1.31 -17.54
CA ILE A 349 -11.32 2.13 -16.70
C ILE A 349 -12.57 2.53 -17.50
N VAL A 350 -12.37 3.02 -18.72
CA VAL A 350 -13.48 3.39 -19.62
C VAL A 350 -14.31 2.16 -19.97
N ARG A 351 -13.66 1.04 -20.30
CA ARG A 351 -14.33 -0.22 -20.64
C ARG A 351 -15.18 -0.73 -19.48
N LYS A 352 -14.67 -0.77 -18.25
CA LYS A 352 -15.43 -1.20 -17.06
C LYS A 352 -16.59 -0.26 -16.79
N PHE A 353 -16.35 1.05 -16.86
CA PHE A 353 -17.38 2.07 -16.73
C PHE A 353 -18.53 1.88 -17.74
N LEU A 354 -18.19 1.58 -19.00
CA LEU A 354 -19.16 1.34 -20.07
C LEU A 354 -19.81 -0.05 -19.98
N THR A 355 -19.09 -1.09 -19.55
CA THR A 355 -19.56 -2.49 -19.53
C THR A 355 -20.52 -2.76 -18.38
N ASP A 356 -20.24 -2.25 -17.17
CA ASP A 356 -21.16 -2.33 -16.02
C ASP A 356 -22.51 -1.64 -16.31
N ARG A 357 -22.53 -0.81 -17.36
CA ARG A 357 -23.66 0.03 -17.74
C ARG A 357 -24.25 -0.29 -19.10
N ARG A 358 -23.65 -1.24 -19.84
CA ARG A 358 -24.25 -1.80 -21.05
C ARG A 358 -25.43 -2.73 -20.75
N SER A 359 -25.47 -3.32 -19.57
CA SER A 359 -26.63 -4.06 -19.03
C SER A 359 -27.73 -3.14 -18.46
N SER A 360 -27.45 -1.84 -18.29
CA SER A 360 -28.27 -0.90 -17.53
C SER A 360 -28.17 0.55 -18.02
N TRP A 361 -28.13 0.81 -19.33
CA TRP A 361 -28.00 2.19 -19.88
C TRP A 361 -29.09 3.15 -19.35
N THR A 362 -30.20 2.60 -18.88
CA THR A 362 -31.27 3.29 -18.15
C THR A 362 -30.85 3.88 -16.78
N PHE A 363 -29.71 3.50 -16.20
CA PHE A 363 -29.32 3.78 -14.81
C PHE A 363 -28.01 4.54 -14.60
N ALA A 364 -27.21 4.83 -15.63
CA ALA A 364 -26.01 5.66 -15.46
C ALA A 364 -26.37 7.03 -14.85
N THR A 365 -25.76 7.45 -13.73
CA THR A 365 -26.06 8.77 -13.13
C THR A 365 -25.06 9.83 -13.61
N PRO A 366 -25.49 11.08 -13.86
CA PRO A 366 -24.58 12.18 -14.21
C PRO A 366 -23.40 12.33 -13.24
N VAL A 367 -23.60 12.01 -11.95
CA VAL A 367 -22.59 12.03 -10.89
C VAL A 367 -21.38 11.16 -11.25
N SER A 368 -21.61 9.90 -11.61
CA SER A 368 -20.52 8.97 -11.92
C SER A 368 -19.74 9.26 -13.20
N ILE A 369 -20.35 9.93 -14.19
CA ILE A 369 -19.63 10.40 -15.39
C ILE A 369 -18.71 11.56 -14.98
N ILE A 370 -19.22 12.48 -14.17
CA ILE A 370 -18.43 13.58 -13.62
C ILE A 370 -17.28 13.02 -12.78
N ASP A 371 -17.49 11.99 -11.97
CA ASP A 371 -16.42 11.37 -11.16
C ASP A 371 -15.31 10.75 -12.03
N LEU A 372 -15.68 10.14 -13.17
CA LEU A 372 -14.71 9.61 -14.14
C LEU A 372 -13.89 10.73 -14.77
N LEU A 373 -14.54 11.82 -15.16
CA LEU A 373 -13.86 12.98 -15.75
C LEU A 373 -13.02 13.73 -14.71
N ASP A 374 -13.51 13.89 -13.47
CA ASP A 374 -12.76 14.44 -12.35
C ASP A 374 -11.47 13.64 -12.13
N PHE A 375 -11.55 12.30 -12.16
CA PHE A 375 -10.38 11.44 -12.12
C PHE A 375 -9.44 11.70 -13.30
N ALA A 376 -9.96 11.72 -14.53
CA ALA A 376 -9.16 11.93 -15.75
C ALA A 376 -8.40 13.26 -15.76
N TYR A 377 -9.06 14.33 -15.33
CA TYR A 377 -8.44 15.65 -15.17
C TYR A 377 -7.43 15.66 -14.01
N SER A 378 -7.68 14.92 -12.92
CA SER A 378 -6.71 14.80 -11.81
C SER A 378 -5.41 14.13 -12.23
N ILE A 379 -5.44 13.28 -13.26
CA ILE A 379 -4.26 12.58 -13.80
C ILE A 379 -3.83 13.14 -15.15
N GLY A 380 -4.27 14.34 -15.55
CA GLY A 380 -3.79 15.03 -16.76
C GLY A 380 -4.19 14.44 -18.12
N CYS A 381 -5.08 13.43 -18.17
CA CYS A 381 -5.62 12.86 -19.42
C CYS A 381 -7.06 13.29 -19.69
N GLY A 382 -7.52 14.37 -19.04
CA GLY A 382 -8.91 14.80 -19.05
C GLY A 382 -9.45 15.12 -20.44
N ASP A 383 -8.68 15.80 -21.30
CA ASP A 383 -9.17 16.23 -22.62
C ASP A 383 -9.37 15.05 -23.58
N THR A 384 -8.40 14.13 -23.65
CA THR A 384 -8.49 12.93 -24.49
C THR A 384 -9.60 12.00 -24.00
N LEU A 385 -9.65 11.73 -22.68
CA LEU A 385 -10.67 10.84 -22.12
C LEU A 385 -12.08 11.44 -22.25
N SER A 386 -12.23 12.75 -22.01
CA SER A 386 -13.51 13.43 -22.18
C SER A 386 -14.01 13.32 -23.62
N GLN A 387 -13.11 13.45 -24.60
CA GLN A 387 -13.49 13.33 -26.01
C GLN A 387 -14.05 11.93 -26.33
N ASP A 388 -13.44 10.88 -25.82
CA ASP A 388 -13.85 9.50 -26.11
C ASP A 388 -15.10 9.10 -25.34
N VAL A 389 -15.16 9.41 -24.04
CA VAL A 389 -16.32 9.11 -23.19
C VAL A 389 -17.56 9.88 -23.66
N LEU A 390 -17.44 11.19 -23.94
CA LEU A 390 -18.58 11.99 -24.38
C LEU A 390 -19.07 11.59 -25.77
N ARG A 391 -18.16 11.20 -26.68
CA ARG A 391 -18.53 10.69 -28.00
C ARG A 391 -19.31 9.38 -27.88
N GLU A 392 -18.80 8.44 -27.07
CA GLU A 392 -19.46 7.15 -26.85
C GLU A 392 -20.84 7.31 -26.19
N LEU A 393 -21.00 8.26 -25.27
CA LEU A 393 -22.30 8.57 -24.64
C LEU A 393 -23.36 9.04 -25.64
N VAL A 394 -22.93 9.75 -26.69
CA VAL A 394 -23.80 10.23 -27.78
C VAL A 394 -24.07 9.13 -28.81
N SER A 395 -23.07 8.28 -29.11
CA SER A 395 -23.19 7.22 -30.13
C SER A 395 -23.77 5.90 -29.62
N GLY A 396 -23.75 5.63 -28.30
CA GLY A 396 -24.18 4.36 -27.70
C GLY A 396 -25.69 4.07 -27.70
N ILE A 397 -26.48 4.86 -28.43
CA ILE A 397 -27.94 4.77 -28.47
C ILE A 397 -28.34 3.60 -29.37
N SER A 398 -28.79 2.49 -28.77
CA SER A 398 -29.01 1.23 -29.51
C SER A 398 -30.48 0.94 -29.87
N THR A 399 -31.49 1.60 -29.29
CA THR A 399 -32.90 1.34 -29.64
C THR A 399 -33.83 2.57 -29.59
N PRO A 400 -34.77 2.73 -30.55
CA PRO A 400 -35.61 3.93 -30.71
C PRO A 400 -36.55 4.29 -29.55
N ARG A 401 -36.95 3.33 -28.70
CA ARG A 401 -37.89 3.58 -27.59
C ARG A 401 -37.22 4.11 -26.32
N ASP A 402 -35.93 3.86 -26.15
CA ASP A 402 -35.15 4.32 -25.00
C ASP A 402 -34.44 5.66 -25.28
N GLU A 403 -34.45 6.16 -26.52
CA GLU A 403 -33.72 7.37 -26.92
C GLU A 403 -34.28 8.63 -26.25
N ASP A 404 -35.61 8.83 -26.31
CA ASP A 404 -36.27 10.02 -25.75
C ASP A 404 -36.08 10.10 -24.22
N LEU A 405 -36.16 8.95 -23.54
CA LEU A 405 -35.97 8.85 -22.09
C LEU A 405 -34.51 9.06 -21.72
N TYR A 406 -33.57 8.48 -22.47
CA TYR A 406 -32.13 8.61 -22.24
C TYR A 406 -31.65 10.05 -22.46
N VAL A 407 -32.08 10.70 -23.55
CA VAL A 407 -31.73 12.09 -23.85
C VAL A 407 -32.24 13.03 -22.73
N ASN A 408 -33.50 12.87 -22.30
CA ASN A 408 -34.11 13.71 -21.26
C ASN A 408 -33.54 13.46 -19.85
N THR A 409 -33.26 12.20 -19.49
CA THR A 409 -32.89 11.85 -18.11
C THR A 409 -31.39 11.75 -17.88
N LYS A 410 -30.59 11.58 -18.93
CA LYS A 410 -29.13 11.35 -18.84
C LYS A 410 -28.32 12.43 -19.53
N LEU A 411 -28.46 12.58 -20.85
CA LEU A 411 -27.61 13.49 -21.62
C LEU A 411 -27.85 14.96 -21.28
N ALA A 412 -29.12 15.41 -21.25
CA ALA A 412 -29.44 16.79 -20.92
C ALA A 412 -29.02 17.16 -19.46
N PRO A 413 -29.33 16.36 -18.42
CA PRO A 413 -28.82 16.62 -17.07
C PRO A 413 -27.29 16.60 -16.97
N LEU A 414 -26.61 15.76 -17.75
CA LEU A 414 -25.14 15.74 -17.81
C LEU A 414 -24.58 17.06 -18.36
N VAL A 415 -25.19 17.66 -19.38
CA VAL A 415 -24.80 19.00 -19.88
C VAL A 415 -24.82 20.02 -18.74
N PHE A 416 -25.89 20.05 -17.93
CA PHE A 416 -25.98 20.94 -16.77
C PHE A 416 -24.93 20.63 -15.69
N GLY A 417 -24.66 19.35 -15.44
CA GLY A 417 -23.62 18.91 -14.50
C GLY A 417 -22.22 19.34 -14.94
N LEU A 418 -21.90 19.15 -16.23
CA LEU A 418 -20.62 19.52 -16.83
C LEU A 418 -20.42 21.04 -16.85
N CYS A 419 -21.46 21.84 -17.13
CA CYS A 419 -21.37 23.32 -17.07
C CYS A 419 -20.79 23.83 -15.75
N ARG A 420 -21.09 23.16 -14.63
CA ARG A 420 -20.58 23.53 -13.30
C ARG A 420 -19.15 23.02 -13.04
N LYS A 421 -18.79 21.89 -13.64
CA LYS A 421 -17.53 21.17 -13.37
C LYS A 421 -16.39 21.55 -14.30
N VAL A 422 -16.66 21.88 -15.56
CA VAL A 422 -15.64 22.21 -16.58
C VAL A 422 -14.78 23.41 -16.17
N ALA A 423 -15.36 24.39 -15.48
CA ALA A 423 -14.60 25.52 -14.90
C ALA A 423 -13.59 25.07 -13.82
N HIS A 424 -13.92 24.04 -13.02
CA HIS A 424 -13.01 23.50 -12.01
C HIS A 424 -11.81 22.78 -12.63
N TRP A 425 -11.93 22.30 -13.86
CA TRP A 425 -10.84 21.67 -14.62
C TRP A 425 -9.98 22.69 -15.40
N ASN A 426 -10.17 24.00 -15.18
CA ASN A 426 -9.52 25.07 -15.95
C ASN A 426 -9.73 24.89 -17.47
N ARG A 427 -10.95 24.53 -17.86
CA ARG A 427 -11.38 24.38 -19.25
C ARG A 427 -12.57 25.27 -19.55
N SER A 428 -12.76 25.59 -20.83
CA SER A 428 -13.91 26.32 -21.31
C SER A 428 -14.98 25.36 -21.80
N PHE A 429 -16.23 25.61 -21.41
CA PHE A 429 -17.37 24.87 -21.94
C PHE A 429 -17.62 25.16 -23.43
N ALA A 430 -17.06 26.26 -23.95
CA ALA A 430 -17.14 26.65 -25.36
C ALA A 430 -16.07 25.97 -26.23
N GLU A 431 -15.18 25.16 -25.65
CA GLU A 431 -14.11 24.48 -26.37
C GLU A 431 -14.39 22.97 -26.51
N PRO A 432 -13.82 22.29 -27.52
CA PRO A 432 -13.85 20.84 -27.60
C PRO A 432 -13.19 20.20 -26.36
N PRO A 433 -13.68 19.04 -25.89
CA PRO A 433 -14.77 18.23 -26.46
C PRO A 433 -16.18 18.63 -26.00
N PHE A 434 -16.31 19.57 -25.06
CA PHE A 434 -17.59 19.89 -24.40
C PHE A 434 -18.60 20.57 -25.32
N VAL A 435 -18.16 21.54 -26.13
CA VAL A 435 -19.04 22.22 -27.09
C VAL A 435 -19.64 21.26 -28.11
N THR A 436 -18.85 20.29 -28.57
CA THR A 436 -19.27 19.25 -29.52
C THR A 436 -20.32 18.36 -28.88
N PHE A 437 -20.06 17.86 -27.67
CA PHE A 437 -21.00 17.05 -26.91
C PHE A 437 -22.35 17.77 -26.68
N CYS A 438 -22.31 19.07 -26.36
CA CYS A 438 -23.52 19.87 -26.16
C CYS A 438 -24.30 20.07 -27.44
N ALA A 439 -23.61 20.38 -28.54
CA ALA A 439 -24.24 20.52 -29.84
C ALA A 439 -24.93 19.23 -30.27
N ASP A 440 -24.29 18.08 -30.08
CA ASP A 440 -24.86 16.79 -30.46
C ASP A 440 -25.99 16.35 -29.52
N THR A 441 -25.86 16.59 -28.21
CA THR A 441 -26.95 16.39 -27.25
C THR A 441 -28.15 17.27 -27.58
N LEU A 442 -27.94 18.53 -27.98
CA LEU A 442 -29.01 19.45 -28.36
C LEU A 442 -29.71 19.02 -29.65
N LYS A 443 -28.95 18.52 -30.64
CA LYS A 443 -29.53 17.94 -31.88
C LYS A 443 -30.41 16.74 -31.55
N LEU A 444 -29.95 15.85 -30.67
CA LEU A 444 -30.74 14.70 -30.22
C LEU A 444 -32.00 15.17 -29.47
N PHE A 445 -31.87 16.09 -28.53
CA PHE A 445 -33.01 16.65 -27.79
C PHE A 445 -34.03 17.30 -28.72
N ALA A 446 -33.59 18.10 -29.70
CA ALA A 446 -34.47 18.74 -30.67
C ALA A 446 -35.16 17.73 -31.61
N ARG A 447 -34.52 16.62 -31.92
CA ARG A 447 -35.08 15.56 -32.77
C ARG A 447 -36.11 14.69 -32.03
N HIS A 448 -35.85 14.40 -30.76
CA HIS A 448 -36.56 13.37 -30.00
C HIS A 448 -37.55 13.94 -28.98
N CYS A 449 -37.24 15.08 -28.37
CA CYS A 449 -37.99 15.62 -27.25
C CYS A 449 -38.80 16.87 -27.60
N MET A 450 -38.50 17.53 -28.71
CA MET A 450 -39.25 18.71 -29.17
C MET A 450 -40.33 18.29 -30.18
N PRO A 451 -41.52 18.92 -30.14
CA PRO A 451 -42.53 18.71 -31.16
C PRO A 451 -42.01 19.11 -32.54
N ALA A 452 -42.51 18.45 -33.59
CA ALA A 452 -42.12 18.72 -34.96
C ALA A 452 -42.18 20.22 -35.25
N LYS A 453 -41.12 20.74 -35.89
CA LYS A 453 -41.06 22.15 -36.28
C LYS A 453 -42.31 22.50 -37.10
N PRO A 454 -43.13 23.48 -36.68
CA PRO A 454 -44.33 23.85 -37.42
C PRO A 454 -43.96 24.20 -38.87
N THR A 455 -44.64 23.55 -39.82
CA THR A 455 -44.39 23.72 -41.26
C THR A 455 -44.72 25.13 -41.75
N GLU A 456 -45.59 25.83 -41.02
CA GLU A 456 -45.94 27.22 -41.25
C GLU A 456 -45.53 28.11 -40.07
N PRO A 457 -44.95 29.29 -40.31
CA PRO A 457 -44.65 30.24 -39.25
C PRO A 457 -45.95 30.69 -38.58
N ILE A 458 -46.02 30.56 -37.25
CA ILE A 458 -47.13 31.09 -36.46
C ILE A 458 -47.22 32.60 -36.73
N PRO A 459 -48.37 33.13 -37.17
CA PRO A 459 -48.50 34.56 -37.47
C PRO A 459 -48.12 35.43 -36.26
N ALA A 460 -47.29 36.45 -36.48
CA ALA A 460 -46.77 37.33 -35.44
C ALA A 460 -47.87 38.02 -34.63
N GLU A 461 -49.03 38.22 -35.24
CA GLU A 461 -50.19 38.87 -34.66
C GLU A 461 -50.94 37.98 -33.65
N ILE A 462 -50.85 36.64 -33.80
CA ILE A 462 -51.40 35.69 -32.82
C ILE A 462 -50.41 35.56 -31.64
N LEU A 463 -49.11 35.58 -31.91
CA LEU A 463 -48.08 35.64 -30.87
C LEU A 463 -48.20 36.92 -30.00
N ALA A 464 -48.67 38.01 -30.60
CA ALA A 464 -48.96 39.28 -29.92
C ALA A 464 -50.27 39.28 -29.11
N PHE A 465 -51.14 38.26 -29.22
CA PHE A 465 -52.44 38.23 -28.54
C PHE A 465 -52.29 38.18 -27.01
N GLY A 466 -52.71 39.20 -26.27
CA GLY A 466 -52.81 39.15 -24.81
C GLY A 466 -52.53 40.50 -24.17
N CYS A 467 -52.85 40.63 -22.89
CA CYS A 467 -52.80 41.91 -22.18
C CYS A 467 -51.41 42.41 -21.78
N GLY A 468 -50.33 41.83 -22.34
CA GLY A 468 -48.94 42.18 -22.00
C GLY A 468 -48.45 41.65 -20.64
N ILE A 469 -49.35 41.19 -19.77
CA ILE A 469 -49.00 40.62 -18.46
C ILE A 469 -48.65 39.13 -18.63
N SER A 470 -47.39 38.78 -18.41
CA SER A 470 -46.86 37.41 -18.55
C SER A 470 -47.51 36.38 -17.62
N ALA A 471 -48.24 36.82 -16.58
CA ALA A 471 -48.92 35.97 -15.62
C ALA A 471 -50.44 35.78 -15.89
N CYS A 472 -51.03 36.44 -16.90
CA CYS A 472 -52.45 36.27 -17.18
C CYS A 472 -52.72 34.88 -17.78
N LEU A 473 -53.26 33.98 -16.96
CA LEU A 473 -53.50 32.58 -17.34
C LEU A 473 -54.53 32.48 -18.47
N GLN A 474 -55.55 33.33 -18.45
CA GLN A 474 -56.67 33.27 -19.37
C GLN A 474 -56.28 33.77 -20.76
N CYS A 475 -55.44 34.82 -20.85
CA CYS A 475 -54.82 35.20 -22.12
C CYS A 475 -53.88 34.10 -22.64
N LYS A 476 -53.17 33.37 -21.78
CA LYS A 476 -52.31 32.24 -22.20
C LYS A 476 -53.13 31.08 -22.74
N GLU A 477 -54.20 30.69 -22.07
CA GLU A 477 -55.08 29.60 -22.49
C GLU A 477 -55.75 29.93 -23.82
N LEU A 478 -56.27 31.14 -23.98
CA LEU A 478 -56.87 31.57 -25.24
C LEU A 478 -55.82 31.72 -26.35
N ARG A 479 -54.60 32.20 -26.05
CA ARG A 479 -53.48 32.20 -27.01
C ARG A 479 -53.09 30.79 -27.43
N HIS A 480 -53.08 29.84 -26.48
CA HIS A 480 -52.79 28.44 -26.75
C HIS A 480 -53.85 27.84 -27.67
N PHE A 481 -55.13 28.13 -27.43
CA PHE A 481 -56.21 27.76 -28.34
C PHE A 481 -55.97 28.31 -29.76
N LEU A 482 -55.68 29.60 -29.88
CA LEU A 482 -55.47 30.26 -31.18
C LEU A 482 -54.21 29.77 -31.92
N CYS A 483 -53.16 29.34 -31.22
CA CYS A 483 -51.90 28.90 -31.83
C CYS A 483 -51.80 27.40 -32.09
N LEU A 484 -52.42 26.57 -31.24
CA LEU A 484 -52.04 25.15 -31.11
C LEU A 484 -53.23 24.18 -30.99
N SER A 485 -54.47 24.66 -30.82
CA SER A 485 -55.62 23.77 -30.67
C SER A 485 -56.19 23.35 -32.01
N SER A 486 -56.55 22.08 -32.13
CA SER A 486 -57.35 21.53 -33.23
C SER A 486 -58.86 21.73 -33.04
N GLN A 487 -59.27 22.30 -31.91
CA GLN A 487 -60.67 22.57 -31.61
C GLN A 487 -61.16 23.79 -32.39
N GLU A 488 -62.35 23.70 -32.99
CA GLU A 488 -62.97 24.82 -33.73
C GLU A 488 -63.56 25.89 -32.79
N VAL A 489 -63.79 25.52 -31.52
CA VAL A 489 -64.47 26.34 -30.53
C VAL A 489 -63.77 26.25 -29.19
N TYR A 490 -63.46 27.40 -28.60
CA TYR A 490 -63.04 27.56 -27.21
C TYR A 490 -64.22 28.10 -26.38
N GLN A 491 -64.47 27.49 -25.24
CA GLN A 491 -65.52 27.93 -24.31
C GLN A 491 -64.91 28.26 -22.96
N PHE A 492 -65.18 29.47 -22.48
CA PHE A 492 -64.78 29.94 -21.16
C PHE A 492 -66.01 30.38 -20.36
N THR A 493 -66.28 29.69 -19.26
CA THR A 493 -67.35 30.04 -18.32
C THR A 493 -66.73 30.63 -17.06
N GLY A 494 -66.96 31.91 -16.79
CA GLY A 494 -66.28 32.59 -15.68
C GLY A 494 -66.89 33.93 -15.28
N ILE A 495 -66.31 34.53 -14.24
CA ILE A 495 -66.76 35.80 -13.64
C ILE A 495 -66.65 36.93 -14.66
N ASP A 496 -67.63 37.85 -14.67
CA ASP A 496 -67.78 38.94 -15.66
C ASP A 496 -66.48 39.71 -15.96
N ASN A 497 -65.68 40.01 -14.94
CA ASN A 497 -64.45 40.80 -15.09
C ASN A 497 -63.42 40.10 -15.98
N ILE A 498 -63.29 38.77 -15.87
CA ILE A 498 -62.36 37.96 -16.67
C ILE A 498 -62.90 37.77 -18.09
N ARG A 499 -64.21 37.57 -18.22
CA ARG A 499 -64.86 37.48 -19.53
C ARG A 499 -64.69 38.78 -20.33
N ASN A 500 -65.03 39.92 -19.72
CA ASN A 500 -64.87 41.24 -20.33
C ASN A 500 -63.41 41.53 -20.67
N HIS A 501 -62.46 41.05 -19.85
CA HIS A 501 -61.03 41.14 -20.17
C HIS A 501 -60.68 40.38 -21.45
N LEU A 502 -61.12 39.13 -21.61
CA LEU A 502 -60.87 38.33 -22.81
C LEU A 502 -61.56 38.91 -24.05
N GLU A 503 -62.81 39.35 -23.93
CA GLU A 503 -63.55 40.04 -24.99
C GLU A 503 -62.81 41.29 -25.46
N HIS A 504 -62.33 42.11 -24.51
CA HIS A 504 -61.56 43.31 -24.82
C HIS A 504 -60.24 42.99 -25.52
N GLN A 505 -59.52 41.94 -25.09
CA GLN A 505 -58.29 41.53 -25.80
C GLN A 505 -58.59 40.98 -27.20
N LEU A 506 -59.69 40.25 -27.39
CA LEU A 506 -60.13 39.80 -28.71
C LEU A 506 -60.48 40.98 -29.63
N GLN A 507 -61.17 41.99 -29.10
CA GLN A 507 -61.50 43.23 -29.82
C GLN A 507 -60.27 44.06 -30.20
N LEU A 508 -59.27 44.15 -29.31
CA LEU A 508 -58.02 44.85 -29.59
C LEU A 508 -57.12 44.09 -30.57
N SER A 509 -57.25 42.76 -30.63
CA SER A 509 -56.39 41.93 -31.46
C SER A 509 -56.81 41.95 -32.94
N SER A 510 -55.84 41.80 -33.83
CA SER A 510 -56.07 41.55 -35.26
C SER A 510 -56.78 40.21 -35.54
N ALA A 511 -57.01 39.37 -34.52
CA ALA A 511 -57.57 38.02 -34.66
C ALA A 511 -58.97 38.03 -35.26
N LEU A 512 -59.80 39.02 -34.93
CA LEU A 512 -61.14 39.21 -35.52
C LEU A 512 -61.09 39.39 -37.05
N LYS A 513 -60.00 39.93 -37.61
CA LYS A 513 -59.83 40.14 -39.05
C LYS A 513 -59.52 38.85 -39.83
N ARG A 514 -59.33 37.72 -39.15
CA ARG A 514 -59.01 36.42 -39.76
C ARG A 514 -60.03 35.32 -39.48
N GLY A 515 -61.29 35.69 -39.23
CA GLY A 515 -62.37 34.72 -39.07
C GLY A 515 -62.46 34.11 -37.68
N VAL A 516 -61.79 34.69 -36.68
CA VAL A 516 -62.13 34.45 -35.28
C VAL A 516 -63.38 35.28 -34.97
N SER A 517 -64.43 34.62 -34.51
CA SER A 517 -65.63 35.26 -33.96
C SER A 517 -65.78 34.87 -32.50
N PHE A 518 -66.44 35.71 -31.71
CA PHE A 518 -66.78 35.34 -30.35
C PHE A 518 -68.19 35.82 -30.01
N ASP A 519 -68.89 35.02 -29.21
CA ASP A 519 -70.23 35.30 -28.72
C ASP A 519 -70.33 34.95 -27.23
N THR A 520 -71.18 35.68 -26.51
CA THR A 520 -71.49 35.36 -25.10
C THR A 520 -72.82 34.63 -25.01
N VAL A 521 -72.77 33.34 -24.64
CA VAL A 521 -73.94 32.50 -24.43
C VAL A 521 -74.54 32.83 -23.05
N LYS A 522 -75.76 33.39 -23.06
CA LYS A 522 -76.49 33.85 -21.86
C LYS A 522 -77.37 32.76 -21.21
N ALA A 523 -77.06 31.48 -21.44
CA ALA A 523 -77.78 30.36 -20.86
C ALA A 523 -77.17 29.99 -19.49
N GLY A 524 -77.79 30.47 -18.41
CA GLY A 524 -77.30 30.27 -17.03
C GLY A 524 -76.30 31.36 -16.57
N ARG A 525 -76.05 31.45 -15.26
CA ARG A 525 -75.02 32.31 -14.68
C ARG A 525 -73.96 31.45 -13.97
N PRO A 526 -72.66 31.75 -14.14
CA PRO A 526 -72.07 32.81 -14.96
C PRO A 526 -72.17 32.54 -16.49
N PHE A 527 -72.17 33.59 -17.31
CA PHE A 527 -72.27 33.46 -18.78
C PHE A 527 -70.97 32.89 -19.38
N THR A 528 -71.10 32.21 -20.51
CA THR A 528 -69.98 31.56 -21.23
C THR A 528 -69.56 32.40 -22.43
N LEU A 529 -68.27 32.73 -22.54
CA LEU A 529 -67.67 33.25 -23.76
C LEU A 529 -67.31 32.08 -24.68
N GLN A 530 -67.89 32.07 -25.86
CA GLN A 530 -67.61 31.12 -26.92
C GLN A 530 -66.80 31.82 -28.00
N VAL A 531 -65.58 31.34 -28.26
CA VAL A 531 -64.71 31.85 -29.32
C VAL A 531 -64.61 30.78 -30.40
N SER A 532 -65.01 31.10 -31.62
CA SER A 532 -64.94 30.22 -32.78
C SER A 532 -63.89 30.71 -33.76
N SER A 533 -63.08 29.81 -34.30
CA SER A 533 -62.06 30.14 -35.30
C SER A 533 -62.41 29.48 -36.63
N LEU A 534 -62.72 30.29 -37.67
CA LEU A 534 -63.08 29.79 -39.02
C LEU A 534 -61.86 29.38 -39.86
N SER A 535 -60.64 29.66 -39.39
CA SER A 535 -59.45 29.21 -40.08
C SER A 535 -59.12 27.78 -39.67
N LYS A 536 -59.53 26.81 -40.49
CA LYS A 536 -58.71 25.62 -40.70
C LYS A 536 -57.35 26.10 -41.19
N ILE A 537 -56.40 26.28 -40.27
CA ILE A 537 -55.01 26.03 -40.60
C ILE A 537 -54.96 24.50 -40.69
N SER A 538 -55.24 23.98 -41.88
CA SER A 538 -55.19 22.56 -42.17
C SER A 538 -53.74 22.09 -42.01
N PHE A 539 -53.41 21.65 -40.80
CA PHE A 539 -52.23 20.83 -40.54
C PHE A 539 -52.47 19.46 -41.15
N ASN A 540 -52.13 19.31 -42.44
CA ASN A 540 -52.01 17.98 -43.04
C ASN A 540 -50.85 17.28 -42.35
N VAL A 541 -51.19 16.27 -41.55
CA VAL A 541 -50.25 15.25 -41.09
C VAL A 541 -50.06 14.28 -42.25
N SER A 542 -48.88 14.29 -42.84
CA SER A 542 -48.36 13.20 -43.68
C SER A 542 -46.92 12.94 -43.29
#